data_AF-A0A3N5RC34-F1
#
_entry.id   AF-A0A3N5RC34-F1
#
_cell.length_a   1.000
_cell.length_b   1.000
_cell.length_c   1.000
_cell.angle_alpha   90.00
_cell.angle_beta   90.00
_cell.angle_gamma   90.00
#
_symmetry.space_group_name_H-M   'P 1'
#
loop_
_entity.id
_entity.type
_entity.pdbx_description
1 polymer ?
#
loop_
_entity_poly.entity_id
_entity_poly.type
_entity_poly.pdbx_seq_one_letter_code
_entity_poly.pdbx_strand_id
1 'polypeptide(L)'
;MPAKIPSVTPKMLGDAGEHYALSQFTFAGKPASKMPDGWSGYDLAVESGSGLVRVSVKTRSETESWKAGSWFIFDERLECDWLVFIFKTKAGPVRSWIIPFAVAREQGNQPTPRRKDPHNRDVSWAKLNREPLSRYESNWEGAVSLSPVAPGPNPLVKRTRMAVISFYAIRVQPLRVGYARRIVSPILREGRL
;
A
#
# COMPACT_ATOMS: atom_id res chain seq x y z
N MET A 1 -43.17 -10.81 19.37
CA MET A 1 -41.97 -10.10 19.88
C MET A 1 -41.14 -9.69 18.68
N PRO A 2 -40.73 -8.41 18.53
CA PRO A 2 -39.87 -8.01 17.42
C PRO A 2 -38.52 -8.74 17.53
N ALA A 3 -38.00 -9.23 16.42
CA ALA A 3 -36.70 -9.88 16.37
C ALA A 3 -35.62 -8.87 16.78
N LYS A 4 -34.74 -9.26 17.72
CA LYS A 4 -33.60 -8.44 18.13
C LYS A 4 -32.62 -8.36 16.95
N ILE A 5 -32.42 -7.17 16.41
CA ILE A 5 -31.43 -6.95 15.35
C ILE A 5 -30.04 -7.25 15.94
N PRO A 6 -29.22 -8.09 15.29
CA PRO A 6 -27.89 -8.41 15.78
C PRO A 6 -27.01 -7.16 15.83
N SER A 7 -26.28 -7.01 16.92
CA SER A 7 -25.29 -5.93 17.08
C SER A 7 -24.12 -6.13 16.13
N VAL A 8 -23.65 -5.05 15.52
CA VAL A 8 -22.45 -5.07 14.66
C VAL A 8 -21.24 -5.55 15.47
N THR A 9 -20.59 -6.61 15.01
CA THR A 9 -19.39 -7.15 15.66
C THR A 9 -18.14 -6.34 15.27
N PRO A 10 -17.06 -6.37 16.08
CA PRO A 10 -15.81 -5.73 15.71
C PRO A 10 -15.24 -6.23 14.37
N LYS A 11 -15.44 -7.52 14.05
CA LYS A 11 -15.02 -8.09 12.77
C LYS A 11 -15.80 -7.49 11.61
N MET A 12 -17.14 -7.43 11.70
CA MET A 12 -17.98 -6.80 10.68
C MET A 12 -17.61 -5.34 10.44
N LEU A 13 -17.25 -4.59 11.50
CA LEU A 13 -16.79 -3.21 11.37
C LEU A 13 -15.41 -3.12 10.70
N GLY A 14 -14.50 -4.07 10.98
CA GLY A 14 -13.22 -4.21 10.31
C GLY A 14 -13.41 -4.44 8.80
N ASP A 15 -14.15 -5.49 8.45
CA ASP A 15 -14.46 -5.87 7.06
C ASP A 15 -15.10 -4.70 6.29
N ALA A 16 -16.06 -4.00 6.91
CA ALA A 16 -16.69 -2.82 6.31
C ALA A 16 -15.69 -1.69 6.04
N GLY A 17 -14.73 -1.48 6.94
CA GLY A 17 -13.67 -0.49 6.74
C GLY A 17 -12.70 -0.87 5.62
N GLU A 18 -12.36 -2.15 5.48
CA GLU A 18 -11.53 -2.64 4.37
C GLU A 18 -12.23 -2.40 3.02
N HIS A 19 -13.52 -2.73 2.92
CA HIS A 19 -14.31 -2.44 1.73
C HIS A 19 -14.47 -0.94 1.47
N TYR A 20 -14.60 -0.13 2.53
CA TYR A 20 -14.62 1.32 2.39
C TYR A 20 -13.30 1.82 1.77
N ALA A 21 -12.16 1.45 2.35
CA ALA A 21 -10.85 1.84 1.82
C ALA A 21 -10.64 1.37 0.37
N LEU A 22 -11.01 0.13 0.05
CA LEU A 22 -10.94 -0.42 -1.30
C LEU A 22 -11.74 0.44 -2.29
N SER A 23 -12.96 0.84 -1.92
CA SER A 23 -13.82 1.69 -2.75
C SER A 23 -13.23 3.08 -2.96
N GLN A 24 -12.66 3.68 -1.90
CA GLN A 24 -12.06 5.01 -1.98
C GLN A 24 -10.79 5.02 -2.85
N PHE A 25 -9.93 4.01 -2.75
CA PHE A 25 -8.79 3.88 -3.66
C PHE A 25 -9.26 3.76 -5.12
N THR A 26 -10.27 2.95 -5.37
CA THR A 26 -10.84 2.78 -6.72
C THR A 26 -11.39 4.09 -7.27
N PHE A 27 -12.15 4.85 -6.47
CA PHE A 27 -12.67 6.17 -6.87
C PHE A 27 -11.57 7.20 -7.09
N ALA A 28 -10.46 7.11 -6.35
CA ALA A 28 -9.27 7.92 -6.57
C ALA A 28 -8.42 7.46 -7.78
N GLY A 29 -8.92 6.54 -8.61
CA GLY A 29 -8.22 6.03 -9.80
C GLY A 29 -7.04 5.11 -9.47
N LYS A 30 -7.03 4.51 -8.28
CA LYS A 30 -5.98 3.59 -7.80
C LYS A 30 -6.54 2.18 -7.74
N PRO A 31 -6.25 1.32 -8.74
CA PRO A 31 -6.66 -0.08 -8.68
C PRO A 31 -6.15 -0.73 -7.40
N ALA A 32 -7.05 -1.39 -6.68
CA ALA A 32 -6.76 -2.02 -5.41
C ALA A 32 -7.45 -3.39 -5.33
N SER A 33 -6.86 -4.30 -4.56
CA SER A 33 -7.41 -5.62 -4.29
C SER A 33 -7.34 -5.94 -2.81
N LYS A 34 -8.41 -6.53 -2.28
CA LYS A 34 -8.48 -7.04 -0.91
C LYS A 34 -7.73 -8.38 -0.83
N MET A 35 -6.93 -8.57 0.22
CA MET A 35 -6.31 -9.87 0.48
C MET A 35 -7.34 -10.89 0.99
N PRO A 36 -7.08 -12.20 0.85
CA PRO A 36 -7.96 -13.24 1.37
C PRO A 36 -8.14 -13.13 2.89
N ASP A 37 -9.32 -13.53 3.38
CA ASP A 37 -9.59 -13.53 4.82
C ASP A 37 -8.61 -14.46 5.55
N GLY A 38 -8.04 -13.97 6.67
CA GLY A 38 -7.03 -14.69 7.44
C GLY A 38 -5.58 -14.47 6.98
N TRP A 39 -5.35 -13.67 5.93
CA TRP A 39 -4.03 -13.20 5.55
C TRP A 39 -3.37 -12.41 6.70
N SER A 40 -2.09 -12.70 6.99
CA SER A 40 -1.40 -12.18 8.16
C SER A 40 -0.65 -10.86 7.94
N GLY A 41 -0.47 -10.46 6.68
CA GLY A 41 0.39 -9.32 6.33
C GLY A 41 -0.33 -7.97 6.35
N TYR A 42 -1.14 -7.72 5.33
CA TYR A 42 -1.79 -6.44 5.06
C TYR A 42 -3.16 -6.66 4.45
N ASP A 43 -4.04 -5.68 4.52
CA ASP A 43 -5.46 -5.89 4.19
C ASP A 43 -5.71 -5.66 2.69
N LEU A 44 -5.01 -4.70 2.07
CA LEU A 44 -5.16 -4.34 0.65
C LEU A 44 -3.80 -4.24 -0.07
N ALA A 45 -3.77 -4.62 -1.34
CA ALA A 45 -2.69 -4.28 -2.27
C ALA A 45 -3.19 -3.20 -3.25
N VAL A 46 -2.47 -2.09 -3.37
CA VAL A 46 -2.89 -0.91 -4.14
C VAL A 46 -1.82 -0.53 -5.16
N GLU A 47 -2.20 -0.31 -6.42
CA GLU A 47 -1.29 0.25 -7.42
C GLU A 47 -1.13 1.76 -7.20
N SER A 48 0.09 2.21 -6.95
CA SER A 48 0.39 3.62 -6.67
C SER A 48 0.78 4.42 -7.92
N GLY A 49 1.05 3.75 -9.05
CA GLY A 49 1.69 4.32 -10.23
C GLY A 49 3.22 4.19 -10.18
N SER A 50 3.80 3.96 -9.00
CA SER A 50 5.21 3.60 -8.81
C SER A 50 5.41 2.11 -8.50
N GLY A 51 4.33 1.34 -8.49
CA GLY A 51 4.30 -0.07 -8.11
C GLY A 51 3.28 -0.36 -7.01
N LEU A 52 3.25 -1.62 -6.62
CA LEU A 52 2.31 -2.16 -5.64
C LEU A 52 2.67 -1.71 -4.22
N VAL A 53 1.68 -1.16 -3.52
CA VAL A 53 1.76 -0.68 -2.14
C VAL A 53 0.88 -1.56 -1.27
N ARG A 54 1.45 -2.03 -0.16
CA ARG A 54 0.74 -2.84 0.84
C ARG A 54 0.10 -1.92 1.88
N VAL A 55 -1.18 -2.10 2.13
CA VAL A 55 -1.97 -1.22 2.98
C VAL A 55 -2.64 -2.02 4.08
N SER A 56 -2.46 -1.59 5.33
CA SER A 56 -3.28 -2.11 6.43
C SER A 56 -4.31 -1.08 6.89
N VAL A 57 -5.53 -1.55 7.10
CA VAL A 57 -6.70 -0.77 7.48
C VAL A 57 -6.98 -0.98 8.97
N LYS A 58 -7.32 0.11 9.66
CA LYS A 58 -7.72 0.09 11.07
C LYS A 58 -8.97 0.94 11.25
N THR A 59 -10.06 0.29 11.64
CA THR A 59 -11.38 0.92 11.75
C THR A 59 -11.81 1.05 13.21
N ARG A 60 -12.38 2.21 13.53
CA ARG A 60 -13.05 2.48 14.79
C ARG A 60 -14.38 3.19 14.54
N SER A 61 -15.33 2.96 15.42
CA SER A 61 -16.59 3.70 15.45
C SER A 61 -16.68 4.52 16.72
N GLU A 62 -17.31 5.68 16.64
CA GLU A 62 -17.68 6.45 17.81
C GLU A 62 -18.68 5.67 18.67
N THR A 63 -18.36 5.53 19.95
CA THR A 63 -19.23 4.95 20.98
C THR A 63 -19.62 6.05 21.98
N GLU A 64 -20.62 5.79 22.82
CA GLU A 64 -21.01 6.76 23.87
C GLU A 64 -19.87 7.07 24.86
N SER A 65 -18.94 6.13 25.01
CA SER A 65 -17.73 6.26 25.81
C SER A 65 -16.51 6.76 25.04
N TRP A 66 -16.67 7.20 23.79
CA TRP A 66 -15.55 7.66 22.96
C TRP A 66 -14.92 8.91 23.58
N LYS A 67 -13.60 8.87 23.77
CA LYS A 67 -12.82 9.99 24.32
C LYS A 67 -11.77 10.41 23.29
N ALA A 68 -11.30 11.65 23.37
CA ALA A 68 -10.20 12.13 22.54
C ALA A 68 -8.90 11.30 22.71
N GLY A 69 -8.79 10.59 23.83
CA GLY A 69 -7.75 9.60 24.10
C GLY A 69 -8.08 8.19 23.61
N SER A 70 -9.06 7.96 22.72
CA SER A 70 -9.24 6.66 22.06
C SER A 70 -8.16 6.46 20.99
N TRP A 71 -7.76 5.20 20.78
CA TRP A 71 -6.55 4.88 20.02
C TRP A 71 -6.82 3.86 18.91
N PHE A 72 -6.15 4.06 17.78
CA PHE A 72 -5.90 3.03 16.79
C PHE A 72 -4.63 2.30 17.18
N ILE A 73 -4.62 0.96 17.09
CA ILE A 73 -3.47 0.13 17.47
C ILE A 73 -2.98 -0.58 16.21
N PHE A 74 -1.66 -0.63 16.03
CA PHE A 74 -1.02 -1.35 14.95
C PHE A 74 0.31 -1.95 15.41
N ASP A 75 0.70 -3.07 14.79
CA ASP A 75 1.98 -3.73 15.04
C ASP A 75 3.07 -3.03 14.22
N GLU A 76 4.15 -2.59 14.87
CA GLU A 76 5.26 -1.91 14.19
C GLU A 76 6.11 -2.82 13.30
N ARG A 77 5.96 -4.15 13.45
CA ARG A 77 6.67 -5.17 12.65
C ARG A 77 5.93 -5.52 11.37
N LEU A 78 4.71 -5.02 11.20
CA LEU A 78 3.87 -5.34 10.07
C LEU A 78 4.53 -4.84 8.78
N GLU A 79 4.62 -5.72 7.78
CA GLU A 79 5.22 -5.40 6.49
C GLU A 79 4.19 -4.70 5.58
N CYS A 80 3.79 -3.49 5.94
CA CYS A 80 3.01 -2.63 5.06
C CYS A 80 3.68 -1.29 4.80
N ASP A 81 3.26 -0.66 3.72
CA ASP A 81 3.81 0.59 3.24
C ASP A 81 2.95 1.76 3.72
N TRP A 82 1.61 1.61 3.75
CA TRP A 82 0.66 2.59 4.29
C TRP A 82 -0.25 2.00 5.37
N LEU A 83 -0.72 2.88 6.26
CA LEU A 83 -1.82 2.63 7.19
C LEU A 83 -3.00 3.54 6.85
N VAL A 84 -4.19 2.94 6.81
CA VAL A 84 -5.45 3.66 6.66
C VAL A 84 -6.20 3.60 7.98
N PHE A 85 -6.32 4.74 8.65
CA PHE A 85 -7.17 4.87 9.83
C PHE A 85 -8.54 5.36 9.39
N ILE A 86 -9.59 4.64 9.78
CA ILE A 86 -10.98 4.98 9.45
C ILE A 86 -11.75 5.20 10.75
N PHE A 87 -12.43 6.33 10.83
CA PHE A 87 -13.29 6.66 11.95
C PHE A 87 -14.73 6.89 11.49
N LYS A 88 -15.62 5.99 11.90
CA LYS A 88 -17.06 6.10 11.70
C LYS A 88 -17.68 6.88 12.86
N THR A 89 -18.02 8.14 12.62
CA THR A 89 -18.76 8.98 13.57
C THR A 89 -20.18 8.42 13.83
N LYS A 90 -20.77 8.76 14.98
CA LYS A 90 -22.15 8.36 15.32
C LYS A 90 -23.16 9.04 14.39
N ALA A 91 -22.97 10.33 14.16
CA ALA A 91 -23.73 11.15 13.23
C ALA A 91 -22.76 12.05 12.48
N GLY A 92 -22.53 11.77 11.19
CA GLY A 92 -21.56 12.52 10.39
C GLY A 92 -20.89 11.69 9.31
N PRO A 93 -20.00 12.32 8.52
CA PRO A 93 -19.22 11.63 7.51
C PRO A 93 -18.17 10.72 8.14
N VAL A 94 -17.86 9.62 7.44
CA VAL A 94 -16.69 8.80 7.76
C VAL A 94 -15.44 9.63 7.52
N ARG A 95 -14.56 9.67 8.53
CA ARG A 95 -13.26 10.35 8.44
C ARG A 95 -12.16 9.33 8.24
N SER A 96 -11.12 9.69 7.50
CA SER A 96 -10.05 8.76 7.18
C SER A 96 -8.70 9.45 7.01
N TRP A 97 -7.63 8.70 7.27
CA TRP A 97 -6.25 9.15 7.08
C TRP A 97 -5.43 8.08 6.39
N ILE A 98 -4.75 8.41 5.29
CA ILE A 98 -3.78 7.50 4.64
C ILE A 98 -2.38 7.98 4.99
N ILE A 99 -1.74 7.27 5.91
CA ILE A 99 -0.46 7.67 6.50
C ILE A 99 0.62 6.68 6.10
N PRO A 100 1.77 7.13 5.59
CA PRO A 100 2.91 6.24 5.36
C PRO A 100 3.31 5.53 6.64
N PHE A 101 3.59 4.22 6.56
CA PHE A 101 3.86 3.40 7.74
C PHE A 101 5.03 3.94 8.56
N ALA A 102 6.08 4.44 7.92
CA ALA A 102 7.22 5.07 8.59
C ALA A 102 6.79 6.28 9.45
N VAL A 103 5.90 7.13 8.92
CA VAL A 103 5.38 8.31 9.62
C VAL A 103 4.48 7.89 10.76
N ALA A 104 3.56 6.94 10.54
CA ALA A 104 2.70 6.41 11.60
C ALA A 104 3.52 5.77 12.72
N ARG A 105 4.58 5.02 12.38
CA ARG A 105 5.51 4.42 13.34
C ARG A 105 6.23 5.48 14.17
N GLU A 106 6.76 6.52 13.54
CA GLU A 106 7.46 7.62 14.22
C GLU A 106 6.53 8.40 15.15
N GLN A 107 5.32 8.72 14.69
CA GLN A 107 4.36 9.55 15.43
C GLN A 107 3.51 8.77 16.44
N GLY A 108 3.43 7.45 16.29
CA GLY A 108 2.73 6.55 17.21
C GLY A 108 3.40 6.55 18.58
N ASN A 109 2.62 6.38 19.65
CA ASN A 109 3.21 6.27 20.98
C ASN A 109 4.00 4.99 21.09
N GLN A 110 5.16 5.09 21.75
CA GLN A 110 6.01 3.94 21.95
C GLN A 110 5.35 2.97 22.94
N PRO A 111 5.53 1.66 22.73
CA PRO A 111 5.06 0.65 23.65
C PRO A 111 5.69 0.87 25.03
N THR A 112 4.87 0.89 26.08
CA THR A 112 5.37 0.94 27.46
C THR A 112 5.66 -0.47 27.97
N PRO A 113 6.55 -0.65 28.96
CA PRO A 113 6.85 -1.97 29.54
C PRO A 113 5.62 -2.71 30.12
N ARG A 114 4.53 -2.00 30.36
CA ARG A 114 3.27 -2.55 30.88
C ARG A 114 2.35 -3.13 29.80
N ARG A 115 2.70 -3.01 28.51
CA ARG A 115 1.88 -3.53 27.42
C ARG A 115 2.02 -5.04 27.29
N LYS A 116 0.90 -5.68 26.95
CA LYS A 116 0.87 -7.11 26.62
C LYS A 116 1.74 -7.44 25.40
N ASP A 117 1.76 -6.55 24.41
CA ASP A 117 2.61 -6.67 23.24
C ASP A 117 3.55 -5.45 23.17
N PRO A 118 4.88 -5.68 23.25
CA PRO A 118 5.87 -4.61 23.22
C PRO A 118 6.10 -4.02 21.83
N HIS A 119 5.42 -4.52 20.78
CA HIS A 119 5.53 -4.02 19.40
C HIS A 119 4.30 -3.23 18.96
N ASN A 120 3.22 -3.27 19.73
CA ASN A 120 2.00 -2.54 19.42
C ASN A 120 2.15 -1.05 19.73
N ARG A 121 2.17 -0.28 18.66
CA ARG A 121 2.06 1.19 18.69
C ARG A 121 0.61 1.61 18.63
N ASP A 122 0.41 2.87 18.94
CA ASP A 122 -0.91 3.46 18.88
C ASP A 122 -0.87 4.92 18.42
N VAL A 123 -1.93 5.32 17.74
CA VAL A 123 -2.18 6.71 17.37
C VAL A 123 -3.51 7.11 17.99
N SER A 124 -3.48 8.12 18.85
CA SER A 124 -4.69 8.65 19.46
C SER A 124 -5.47 9.50 18.46
N TRP A 125 -6.78 9.58 18.67
CA TRP A 125 -7.65 10.51 17.94
C TRP A 125 -7.12 11.94 17.98
N ALA A 126 -6.68 12.41 19.15
CA ALA A 126 -6.09 13.74 19.30
C ALA A 126 -4.84 13.95 18.42
N LYS A 127 -3.99 12.92 18.25
CA LYS A 127 -2.81 13.01 17.37
C LYS A 127 -3.20 13.07 15.89
N LEU A 128 -4.19 12.30 15.44
CA LEU A 128 -4.67 12.36 14.05
C LEU A 128 -5.21 13.73 13.65
N ASN A 129 -5.74 14.49 14.60
CA ASN A 129 -6.29 15.83 14.39
C ASN A 129 -5.26 16.96 14.62
N ARG A 130 -3.97 16.63 14.72
CA ARG A 130 -2.88 17.59 14.92
C ARG A 130 -1.74 17.32 13.95
N GLU A 131 -0.92 18.34 13.69
CA GLU A 131 0.28 18.16 12.89
C GLU A 131 1.25 17.16 13.56
N PRO A 132 1.96 16.33 12.78
CA PRO A 132 1.97 16.30 11.31
C PRO A 132 0.91 15.38 10.70
N LEU A 133 0.02 14.76 11.49
CA LEU A 133 -0.89 13.72 11.01
C LEU A 133 -2.17 14.28 10.37
N SER A 134 -2.60 15.47 10.76
CA SER A 134 -3.78 16.15 10.19
C SER A 134 -3.70 16.34 8.69
N ARG A 135 -2.51 16.56 8.12
CA ARG A 135 -2.31 16.72 6.66
C ARG A 135 -2.67 15.48 5.83
N TYR A 136 -2.79 14.32 6.47
CA TYR A 136 -3.15 13.07 5.80
C TYR A 136 -4.66 12.79 5.85
N GLU A 137 -5.48 13.71 6.37
CA GLU A 137 -6.92 13.51 6.38
C GLU A 137 -7.50 13.54 4.96
N SER A 138 -8.30 12.53 4.61
CA SER A 138 -9.03 12.41 3.35
C SER A 138 -8.18 12.55 2.07
N ASN A 139 -6.89 12.20 2.16
CA ASN A 139 -5.89 12.40 1.10
C ASN A 139 -5.86 11.28 0.03
N TRP A 140 -7.02 10.74 -0.35
CA TRP A 140 -7.14 9.58 -1.26
C TRP A 140 -6.47 9.78 -2.62
N GLU A 141 -6.58 10.98 -3.20
CA GLU A 141 -5.96 11.33 -4.48
C GLU A 141 -4.44 11.56 -4.35
N GLY A 142 -4.04 12.29 -3.32
CA GLY A 142 -2.65 12.72 -3.09
C GLY A 142 -1.71 11.64 -2.56
N ALA A 143 -2.23 10.46 -2.18
CA ALA A 143 -1.42 9.41 -1.60
C ALA A 143 -0.28 8.92 -2.52
N VAL A 144 -0.34 9.14 -3.85
CA VAL A 144 0.77 8.80 -4.79
C VAL A 144 2.08 9.48 -4.39
N SER A 145 2.02 10.76 -4.03
CA SER A 145 3.20 11.59 -3.81
C SER A 145 3.81 11.38 -2.42
N LEU A 146 3.19 10.56 -1.59
CA LEU A 146 3.72 10.12 -0.32
C LEU A 146 4.70 8.97 -0.57
N SER A 147 5.79 9.28 -1.30
CA SER A 147 6.82 8.29 -1.57
C SER A 147 7.28 7.67 -0.25
N PRO A 148 7.28 6.34 -0.12
CA PRO A 148 8.03 5.72 0.96
C PRO A 148 9.48 6.15 0.74
N VAL A 149 10.07 6.84 1.71
CA VAL A 149 11.53 6.89 1.82
C VAL A 149 11.96 5.43 1.72
N ALA A 150 12.72 5.08 0.68
CA ALA A 150 13.07 3.70 0.35
C ALA A 150 13.41 2.95 1.64
N PRO A 151 12.90 1.72 1.86
CA PRO A 151 13.22 0.97 3.06
C PRO A 151 14.73 0.94 3.19
N GLY A 152 15.25 1.64 4.21
CA GLY A 152 16.65 1.54 4.58
C GLY A 152 17.00 0.06 4.72
N PRO A 153 18.21 -0.36 4.32
CA PRO A 153 18.57 -1.77 4.27
C PRO A 153 18.24 -2.42 5.61
N ASN A 154 17.33 -3.40 5.57
CA ASN A 154 16.89 -4.16 6.73
C ASN A 154 18.12 -4.79 7.39
N PRO A 155 18.51 -4.42 8.63
CA PRO A 155 19.76 -4.89 9.23
C PRO A 155 19.74 -6.37 9.67
N LEU A 156 18.66 -7.11 9.39
CA LEU A 156 18.47 -8.48 9.88
C LEU A 156 18.32 -9.57 8.82
N VAL A 157 18.60 -9.28 7.54
CA VAL A 157 18.89 -10.36 6.59
C VAL A 157 20.40 -10.60 6.65
N LYS A 158 20.83 -11.55 7.50
CA LYS A 158 22.17 -12.15 7.39
C LYS A 158 22.28 -12.74 5.99
N ARG A 159 22.89 -11.99 5.08
CA ARG A 159 23.30 -12.48 3.76
C ARG A 159 24.27 -13.62 3.99
N THR A 160 23.80 -14.85 3.82
CA THR A 160 24.66 -15.95 3.38
C THR A 160 25.32 -15.48 2.10
N ARG A 161 26.64 -15.30 2.13
CA ARG A 161 27.44 -15.00 0.94
C ARG A 161 27.33 -16.19 0.00
N MET A 162 26.38 -16.15 -0.95
CA MET A 162 26.52 -16.92 -2.18
C MET A 162 27.43 -16.13 -3.12
N ALA A 163 28.47 -16.80 -3.58
CA ALA A 163 29.44 -16.28 -4.51
C ALA A 163 28.75 -15.72 -5.76
N VAL A 164 29.06 -14.47 -6.09
CA VAL A 164 28.71 -13.86 -7.37
C VAL A 164 29.63 -14.48 -8.41
N ILE A 165 29.12 -15.43 -9.20
CA ILE A 165 29.73 -15.77 -10.48
C ILE A 165 29.41 -14.63 -11.44
N SER A 166 30.45 -13.87 -11.77
CA SER A 166 30.42 -12.77 -12.72
C SER A 166 30.26 -13.31 -14.14
N PHE A 167 29.09 -13.18 -14.75
CA PHE A 167 28.92 -13.34 -16.19
C PHE A 167 29.08 -11.96 -16.83
N TYR A 168 30.25 -11.73 -17.41
CA TYR A 168 30.53 -10.56 -18.25
C TYR A 168 29.72 -10.64 -19.55
N ALA A 169 28.93 -9.58 -19.77
CA ALA A 169 28.54 -8.95 -21.03
C ALA A 169 28.74 -9.73 -22.35
N ILE A 170 27.64 -10.19 -22.95
CA ILE A 170 27.57 -10.41 -24.40
C ILE A 170 27.25 -9.07 -25.07
N ARG A 171 28.29 -8.42 -25.60
CA ARG A 171 28.17 -7.32 -26.58
C ARG A 171 27.66 -7.93 -27.90
N VAL A 172 26.46 -7.57 -28.30
CA VAL A 172 25.97 -7.82 -29.67
C VAL A 172 26.66 -6.81 -30.59
N GLN A 173 27.55 -7.29 -31.47
CA GLN A 173 28.13 -6.47 -32.54
C GLN A 173 27.16 -6.40 -33.74
N PRO A 174 27.04 -5.25 -34.42
CA PRO A 174 26.31 -5.16 -35.67
C PRO A 174 27.12 -5.76 -36.83
N LEU A 175 26.57 -6.76 -37.51
CA LEU A 175 27.12 -7.28 -38.76
C LEU A 175 26.97 -6.23 -39.87
N ARG A 176 28.07 -5.55 -40.20
CA ARG A 176 28.27 -4.92 -41.50
C ARG A 176 28.75 -6.01 -42.46
N VAL A 177 27.91 -6.39 -43.42
CA VAL A 177 28.34 -7.15 -44.60
C VAL A 177 28.25 -6.24 -45.82
N GLY A 178 29.35 -6.21 -46.55
CA GLY A 178 29.67 -5.26 -47.59
C GLY A 178 28.91 -5.46 -48.88
N TYR A 179 28.82 -4.36 -49.61
CA TYR A 179 28.49 -4.23 -51.02
C TYR A 179 29.23 -5.25 -51.89
N ALA A 180 28.49 -5.97 -52.73
CA ALA A 180 28.99 -6.53 -53.98
C ALA A 180 28.09 -6.03 -55.11
N ARG A 181 28.59 -5.06 -55.87
CA ARG A 181 28.06 -4.71 -57.19
C ARG A 181 28.39 -5.86 -58.14
N ARG A 182 27.39 -6.41 -58.84
CA ARG A 182 27.61 -6.99 -60.16
C ARG A 182 26.45 -6.63 -61.09
N ILE A 183 26.83 -5.93 -62.14
CA ILE A 183 26.05 -5.52 -63.31
C ILE A 183 25.90 -6.73 -64.21
N VAL A 184 24.66 -7.11 -64.60
CA VAL A 184 24.35 -7.68 -65.92
C VAL A 184 22.92 -7.27 -66.32
N SER A 185 22.81 -6.90 -67.59
CA SER A 185 21.76 -6.24 -68.38
C SER A 185 20.42 -7.00 -68.56
N PRO A 186 19.41 -6.38 -69.22
CA PRO A 186 18.02 -6.82 -69.23
C PRO A 186 17.71 -7.77 -70.41
N ILE A 187 16.72 -8.65 -70.22
CA ILE A 187 16.11 -9.42 -71.32
C ILE A 187 14.58 -9.20 -71.31
N LEU A 188 14.12 -8.73 -72.47
CA LEU A 188 12.75 -8.57 -72.95
C LEU A 188 11.92 -9.86 -72.93
N ARG A 189 10.59 -9.71 -72.75
CA ARG A 189 9.46 -10.40 -73.43
C ARG A 189 8.16 -9.89 -72.76
N GLU A 190 7.34 -9.02 -73.36
CA GLU A 190 6.35 -9.23 -74.43
C GLU A 190 5.40 -10.44 -74.26
N GLY A 191 4.08 -10.15 -74.36
CA GLY A 191 2.99 -11.10 -74.66
C GLY A 191 1.96 -11.25 -73.55
N ARG A 192 0.85 -10.47 -73.55
CA ARG A 192 -0.48 -10.86 -74.06
C ARG A 192 -0.97 -12.25 -73.62
N LEU A 193 -2.06 -12.26 -72.87
CA LEU A 193 -3.37 -12.78 -73.28
C LEU A 193 -4.46 -12.04 -72.50
#